data_AF-A0A7C6SI54-F1
#
_entry.id   AF-A0A7C6SI54-F1
#
_cell.length_a   1.000
_cell.length_b   1.000
_cell.length_c   1.000
_cell.angle_alpha   90.00
_cell.angle_beta   90.00
_cell.angle_gamma   90.00
#
_symmetry.space_group_name_H-M   'P 1'
#
loop_
_entity.id
_entity.type
_entity.pdbx_description
1 polymer ?
#
loop_
_entity_poly.entity_id
_entity_poly.type
_entity_poly.pdbx_seq_one_letter_code
_entity_poly.pdbx_strand_id
1 'polypeptide(L)'
;RGAGNLLGAEQSGHMESVGYDLYCKMLNQAVKFTKGELVEEETYETMVDMDMDAFIPSTYIKNEIQKLDIYKRIAEIETEDELIDMQEELQDRFGDMPRAVNNLLNIALIKSMCHSVYITSLLQKGNEVTLTMFPKAKLAVEMFPELLSKYGKSLKLMPQASPYFKYQLPNNPKKKLDNITIFQCLKDLLEDFRKLLIKERS
;
A
#
# COMPACT_ATOMS: atom_id res chain seq x y z
N ARG A 1 -15.84 -40.83 -25.70
CA ARG A 1 -16.95 -40.89 -24.70
C ARG A 1 -16.29 -40.72 -23.33
N GLY A 2 -16.45 -39.67 -22.53
CA GLY A 2 -17.20 -38.43 -22.59
C GLY A 2 -16.63 -37.54 -21.48
N ALA A 3 -16.73 -36.22 -21.69
CA ALA A 3 -16.28 -35.19 -20.77
C ALA A 3 -17.06 -35.21 -19.43
N GLY A 4 -16.41 -34.74 -18.37
CA GLY A 4 -16.99 -34.61 -17.02
C GLY A 4 -16.15 -33.67 -16.15
N ASN A 5 -16.17 -32.40 -16.53
CA ASN A 5 -15.90 -31.17 -15.77
C ASN A 5 -15.62 -31.29 -14.25
N LEU A 6 -14.41 -30.93 -13.79
CA LEU A 6 -14.10 -30.74 -12.36
C LEU A 6 -12.93 -29.78 -12.09
N LEU A 7 -12.63 -28.87 -13.02
CA LEU A 7 -11.68 -27.78 -12.79
C LEU A 7 -12.43 -26.47 -13.05
N GLY A 8 -13.08 -26.00 -11.99
CA GLY A 8 -13.80 -24.73 -11.97
C GLY A 8 -12.87 -23.56 -12.26
N ALA A 9 -13.36 -22.64 -13.08
CA ALA A 9 -12.68 -21.45 -13.59
C ALA A 9 -12.32 -20.38 -12.53
N GLU A 10 -12.34 -20.71 -11.24
CA GLU A 10 -12.11 -19.77 -10.13
C GLU A 10 -10.72 -19.87 -9.48
N GLN A 11 -9.91 -20.88 -9.82
CA GLN A 11 -8.57 -21.07 -9.24
C GLN A 11 -7.42 -20.54 -10.09
N SER A 12 -7.65 -20.14 -11.35
CA SER A 12 -6.60 -19.60 -12.20
C SER A 12 -6.12 -18.20 -11.77
N GLY A 13 -6.95 -17.43 -11.04
CA GLY A 13 -6.56 -16.12 -10.50
C GLY A 13 -5.59 -16.18 -9.30
N HIS A 14 -5.48 -17.33 -8.64
CA HIS A 14 -4.64 -17.49 -7.44
C HIS A 14 -3.20 -17.95 -7.76
N MET A 15 -2.97 -18.52 -8.95
CA MET A 15 -1.62 -18.84 -9.41
C MET A 15 -0.86 -17.60 -9.93
N GLU A 16 -1.57 -16.53 -10.31
CA GLU A 16 -0.96 -15.28 -10.77
C GLU A 16 -0.47 -14.38 -9.61
N SER A 17 -1.03 -14.54 -8.39
CA SER A 17 -0.64 -13.75 -7.20
C SER A 17 0.65 -14.23 -6.53
N VAL A 18 1.00 -15.52 -6.66
CA VAL A 18 2.19 -16.09 -5.99
C VAL A 18 3.50 -15.64 -6.67
N GLY A 19 3.45 -15.30 -7.97
CA GLY A 19 4.60 -14.77 -8.70
C GLY A 19 4.98 -13.33 -8.30
N TYR A 20 3.99 -12.51 -7.94
CA TYR A 20 4.16 -11.10 -7.56
C TYR A 20 4.90 -10.94 -6.22
N ASP A 21 4.50 -11.69 -5.20
CA ASP A 21 5.11 -11.60 -3.87
C ASP A 21 6.57 -12.06 -3.86
N LEU A 22 6.91 -13.12 -4.61
CA LEU A 22 8.28 -13.59 -4.74
C LEU A 22 9.14 -12.61 -5.56
N TYR A 23 8.56 -11.99 -6.58
CA TYR A 23 9.25 -10.97 -7.39
C TYR A 23 9.52 -9.69 -6.61
N CYS A 24 8.56 -9.17 -5.85
CA CYS A 24 8.75 -8.02 -4.97
C CYS A 24 9.84 -8.26 -3.93
N LYS A 25 9.97 -9.48 -3.41
CA LYS A 25 11.04 -9.86 -2.48
C LYS A 25 12.42 -9.83 -3.13
N MET A 26 12.57 -10.41 -4.31
CA MET A 26 13.85 -10.42 -5.03
C MET A 26 14.28 -9.01 -5.47
N LEU A 27 13.33 -8.14 -5.82
CA LEU A 27 13.59 -6.80 -6.31
C LEU A 27 13.93 -5.81 -5.18
N ASN A 28 13.23 -5.90 -4.04
CA ASN A 28 13.56 -5.15 -2.83
C ASN A 28 14.97 -5.47 -2.30
N GLN A 29 15.42 -6.72 -2.44
CA GLN A 29 16.78 -7.10 -2.07
C GLN A 29 17.82 -6.46 -2.99
N ALA A 30 17.57 -6.40 -4.31
CA ALA A 30 18.53 -5.87 -5.28
C ALA A 30 18.74 -4.34 -5.18
N VAL A 31 17.67 -3.58 -4.90
CA VAL A 31 17.74 -2.10 -4.77
C VAL A 31 18.53 -1.69 -3.51
N LYS A 32 18.35 -2.43 -2.40
CA LYS A 32 19.04 -2.16 -1.13
C LYS A 32 20.57 -2.32 -1.20
N PHE A 33 21.09 -3.20 -2.06
CA PHE A 33 22.54 -3.35 -2.25
C PHE A 33 23.20 -2.18 -3.00
N THR A 34 22.43 -1.38 -3.75
CA THR A 34 22.99 -0.32 -4.61
C THR A 34 23.13 1.02 -3.87
N LYS A 35 22.32 1.28 -2.84
CA LYS A 35 22.30 2.58 -2.13
C LYS A 35 23.36 2.72 -1.01
N GLY A 36 24.11 1.68 -0.64
CA GLY A 36 25.30 1.81 0.24
C GLY A 36 25.07 2.40 1.64
N GLU A 37 23.83 2.63 2.07
CA GLU A 37 23.50 3.16 3.39
C GLU A 37 23.20 2.01 4.35
N LEU A 38 24.25 1.53 5.02
CA LEU A 38 24.11 0.73 6.23
C LEU A 38 23.90 1.68 7.41
N VAL A 39 22.70 2.22 7.52
CA VAL A 39 22.13 2.39 8.87
C VAL A 39 21.62 1.01 9.22
N GLU A 40 21.89 0.51 10.43
CA GLU A 40 21.28 -0.70 10.97
C GLU A 40 19.76 -0.47 11.22
N GLU A 41 19.03 0.05 10.22
CA GLU A 41 17.59 -0.03 10.19
C GLU A 41 17.25 -1.50 9.98
N GLU A 42 16.65 -2.08 11.01
CA GLU A 42 16.16 -3.44 10.95
C GLU A 42 15.27 -3.57 9.72
N THR A 43 15.79 -4.23 8.70
CA THR A 43 15.09 -4.35 7.42
C THR A 43 13.78 -5.12 7.65
N TYR A 44 12.65 -4.45 7.55
CA TYR A 44 11.33 -5.07 7.48
C TYR A 44 10.71 -4.84 6.11
N GLU A 45 9.75 -5.70 5.76
CA GLU A 45 8.95 -5.55 4.56
C GLU A 45 7.59 -4.96 4.93
N THR A 46 7.04 -4.16 4.02
CA THR A 46 5.70 -3.59 4.13
C THR A 46 4.81 -4.18 3.02
N MET A 47 3.69 -4.77 3.42
CA MET A 47 2.66 -5.28 2.51
C MET A 47 1.39 -4.44 2.60
N VAL A 48 0.76 -4.18 1.47
CA VAL A 48 -0.50 -3.43 1.39
C VAL A 48 -1.49 -4.24 0.58
N ASP A 49 -2.62 -4.56 1.19
CA ASP A 49 -3.74 -5.26 0.57
C ASP A 49 -5.01 -4.40 0.76
N MET A 50 -5.54 -3.93 -0.37
CA MET A 50 -6.69 -3.03 -0.42
C MET A 50 -7.77 -3.59 -1.34
N ASP A 51 -9.04 -3.39 -0.96
CA ASP A 51 -10.20 -3.91 -1.71
C ASP A 51 -10.54 -3.02 -2.93
N MET A 52 -9.58 -2.94 -3.86
CA MET A 52 -9.70 -2.19 -5.11
C MET A 52 -8.88 -2.81 -6.24
N ASP A 53 -9.42 -2.75 -7.45
CA ASP A 53 -8.72 -3.19 -8.65
C ASP A 53 -7.52 -2.26 -8.92
N ALA A 54 -6.31 -2.82 -8.90
CA ALA A 54 -5.07 -2.09 -9.10
C ALA A 54 -4.16 -2.84 -10.08
N PHE A 55 -4.19 -2.43 -11.35
CA PHE A 55 -3.40 -3.03 -12.41
C PHE A 55 -3.32 -2.09 -13.62
N ILE A 56 -2.38 -2.35 -14.52
CA ILE A 56 -2.26 -1.70 -15.82
C ILE A 56 -2.99 -2.53 -16.88
N PRO A 57 -4.15 -2.09 -17.39
CA PRO A 57 -4.87 -2.82 -18.43
C PRO A 57 -4.05 -2.90 -19.72
N SER A 58 -4.17 -4.01 -20.45
CA SER A 58 -3.58 -4.15 -21.79
C SER A 58 -4.18 -3.19 -22.81
N THR A 59 -5.37 -2.65 -22.54
CA THR A 59 -6.00 -1.59 -23.34
C THR A 59 -5.33 -0.24 -23.17
N TYR A 60 -4.65 0.01 -22.05
CA TYR A 60 -3.94 1.25 -21.77
C TYR A 60 -2.48 1.19 -22.23
N ILE A 61 -1.75 0.16 -21.79
CA ILE A 61 -0.37 -0.09 -22.24
C ILE A 61 -0.32 -1.47 -22.92
N LYS A 62 -0.23 -1.47 -24.25
CA LYS A 62 -0.23 -2.70 -25.07
C LYS A 62 1.13 -3.40 -25.11
N ASN A 63 2.22 -2.63 -25.06
CA ASN A 63 3.58 -3.18 -25.12
C ASN A 63 3.95 -3.74 -23.74
N GLU A 64 4.15 -5.05 -23.64
CA GLU A 64 4.43 -5.71 -22.35
C GLU A 64 5.76 -5.28 -21.72
N ILE A 65 6.78 -4.97 -22.52
CA ILE A 65 8.07 -4.49 -21.99
C ILE A 65 7.90 -3.10 -21.36
N GLN A 66 7.18 -2.21 -22.04
CA GLN A 66 6.86 -0.88 -21.49
C GLN A 66 5.96 -1.00 -20.26
N LYS A 67 4.99 -1.91 -20.26
CA LYS A 67 4.11 -2.13 -19.11
C LYS A 67 4.91 -2.58 -17.89
N LEU A 68 5.85 -3.51 -18.06
CA LEU A 68 6.75 -3.97 -17.00
C LEU A 68 7.66 -2.85 -16.48
N ASP A 69 8.18 -1.99 -17.36
CA ASP A 69 8.96 -0.83 -16.97
C ASP A 69 8.14 0.13 -16.09
N ILE A 70 6.91 0.46 -16.51
CA ILE A 70 6.00 1.28 -15.72
C ILE A 70 5.69 0.64 -14.37
N TYR A 71 5.43 -0.67 -14.31
CA TYR A 71 5.20 -1.35 -13.03
C TYR A 71 6.38 -1.20 -12.05
N LYS A 72 7.62 -1.31 -12.53
CA LYS A 72 8.82 -1.12 -11.69
C LYS A 72 8.90 0.30 -11.16
N ARG A 73 8.71 1.28 -12.02
CA ARG A 73 8.77 2.69 -11.65
C ARG A 73 7.67 3.08 -10.67
N ILE A 74 6.46 2.54 -10.83
CA ILE A 74 5.38 2.72 -9.86
C ILE A 74 5.77 2.16 -8.49
N ALA A 75 6.43 0.99 -8.46
CA ALA A 75 6.87 0.38 -7.20
C ALA A 75 7.96 1.17 -6.47
N GLU A 76 8.64 2.09 -7.16
CA GLU A 76 9.68 2.97 -6.65
C GLU A 76 9.14 4.33 -6.17
N ILE A 77 7.83 4.58 -6.27
CA ILE A 77 7.22 5.82 -5.77
C ILE A 77 7.34 5.86 -4.25
N GLU A 78 8.05 6.86 -3.75
CA GLU A 78 8.25 7.12 -2.33
C GLU A 78 7.46 8.34 -1.85
N THR A 79 7.19 9.31 -2.74
CA THR A 79 6.61 10.62 -2.43
C THR A 79 5.38 10.99 -3.26
N GLU A 80 4.62 11.98 -2.81
CA GLU A 80 3.46 12.50 -3.55
C GLU A 80 3.88 13.23 -4.83
N ASP A 81 5.01 13.94 -4.82
CA ASP A 81 5.54 14.61 -6.01
C ASP A 81 5.88 13.58 -7.10
N GLU A 82 6.55 12.47 -6.75
CA GLU A 82 6.83 11.37 -7.69
C GLU A 82 5.56 10.71 -8.21
N LEU A 83 4.50 10.60 -7.38
CA LEU A 83 3.21 10.11 -7.83
C LEU A 83 2.60 11.04 -8.87
N ILE A 84 2.65 12.35 -8.65
CA ILE A 84 2.12 13.37 -9.58
C ILE A 84 2.92 13.34 -10.88
N ASP A 85 4.25 13.32 -10.81
CA ASP A 85 5.13 13.24 -11.98
C ASP A 85 4.84 11.97 -12.81
N MET A 86 4.65 10.83 -12.14
CA MET A 86 4.26 9.59 -12.80
C MET A 86 2.86 9.67 -13.42
N GLN A 87 1.91 10.37 -12.79
CA GLN A 87 0.58 10.59 -13.36
C GLN A 87 0.63 11.45 -14.62
N GLU A 88 1.37 12.56 -14.58
CA GLU A 88 1.55 13.46 -15.72
C GLU A 88 2.22 12.75 -16.89
N GLU A 89 3.28 11.99 -16.64
CA GLU A 89 3.95 11.21 -17.67
C GLU A 89 3.02 10.17 -18.31
N LEU A 90 2.26 9.42 -17.49
CA LEU A 90 1.35 8.41 -18.00
C LEU A 90 0.24 9.05 -18.85
N GLN A 91 -0.28 10.20 -18.42
CA GLN A 91 -1.27 10.96 -19.17
C GLN A 91 -0.71 11.47 -20.50
N ASP A 92 0.50 12.03 -20.52
CA ASP A 92 1.15 12.53 -21.74
C ASP A 92 1.42 11.41 -22.75
N ARG A 93 1.92 10.26 -22.27
CA ARG A 93 2.34 9.14 -23.12
C ARG A 93 1.20 8.24 -23.58
N PHE A 94 0.21 8.01 -22.73
CA PHE A 94 -0.83 6.99 -22.93
C PHE A 94 -2.26 7.55 -22.91
N GLY A 95 -2.43 8.85 -22.64
CA GLY A 95 -3.73 9.49 -22.52
C GLY A 95 -4.44 9.16 -21.22
N ASP A 96 -5.78 9.26 -21.24
CA ASP A 96 -6.63 9.18 -20.05
C ASP A 96 -6.36 7.93 -19.21
N MET A 97 -5.92 8.16 -17.99
CA MET A 97 -5.56 7.10 -17.06
C MET A 97 -6.79 6.30 -16.59
N PRO A 98 -6.80 4.97 -16.72
CA PRO A 98 -7.83 4.13 -16.13
C PRO A 98 -7.83 4.20 -14.61
N ARG A 99 -9.01 4.06 -13.99
CA ARG A 99 -9.14 4.02 -12.53
C ARG A 99 -8.24 2.97 -11.86
N ALA A 100 -8.06 1.80 -12.48
CA ALA A 100 -7.21 0.73 -11.97
C ALA A 100 -5.72 1.13 -11.92
N VAL A 101 -5.25 1.95 -12.86
CA VAL A 101 -3.87 2.47 -12.87
C VAL A 101 -3.71 3.53 -11.77
N ASN A 102 -4.70 4.41 -11.61
CA ASN A 102 -4.69 5.39 -10.54
C ASN A 102 -4.70 4.74 -9.14
N ASN A 103 -5.48 3.67 -8.96
CA ASN A 103 -5.46 2.88 -7.73
C ASN A 103 -4.08 2.26 -7.47
N LEU A 104 -3.42 1.77 -8.52
CA LEU A 104 -2.08 1.17 -8.42
C LEU A 104 -1.03 2.18 -7.94
N LEU A 105 -1.05 3.39 -8.48
CA LEU A 105 -0.18 4.50 -8.04
C LEU A 105 -0.45 4.87 -6.57
N ASN A 106 -1.72 5.01 -6.20
CA ASN A 106 -2.13 5.30 -4.85
C ASN A 106 -1.68 4.22 -3.85
N ILE A 107 -1.80 2.94 -4.19
CA ILE A 107 -1.33 1.83 -3.34
C ILE A 107 0.18 1.88 -3.17
N ALA A 108 0.94 2.21 -4.21
CA ALA A 108 2.39 2.35 -4.12
C ALA A 108 2.78 3.46 -3.13
N LEU A 109 2.14 4.64 -3.22
CA LEU A 109 2.39 5.72 -2.26
C LEU A 109 1.99 5.33 -0.83
N ILE A 110 0.82 4.72 -0.64
CA ILE A 110 0.38 4.24 0.68
C ILE A 110 1.38 3.23 1.26
N LYS A 111 1.93 2.34 0.44
CA LYS A 111 2.96 1.38 0.84
C LYS A 111 4.23 2.08 1.30
N SER A 112 4.71 3.08 0.56
CA SER A 112 5.86 3.90 0.98
C SER A 112 5.58 4.62 2.31
N MET A 113 4.43 5.28 2.41
CA MET A 113 4.03 5.98 3.64
C MET A 113 3.96 5.03 4.84
N CYS A 114 3.35 3.85 4.68
CA CYS A 114 3.33 2.80 5.71
C CYS A 114 4.75 2.39 6.12
N HIS A 115 5.63 2.15 5.15
CA HIS A 115 7.02 1.82 5.41
C HIS A 115 7.71 2.92 6.23
N SER A 116 7.54 4.19 5.86
CA SER A 116 8.17 5.31 6.57
C SER A 116 7.77 5.47 8.05
N VAL A 117 6.63 4.87 8.46
CA VAL A 117 6.08 4.97 9.81
C VAL A 117 6.06 3.65 10.57
N TYR A 118 6.91 2.69 10.18
CA TYR A 118 7.01 1.38 10.82
C TYR A 118 5.75 0.50 10.73
N ILE A 119 4.94 0.65 9.69
CA ILE A 119 3.83 -0.26 9.40
C ILE A 119 4.32 -1.36 8.46
N THR A 120 4.20 -2.61 8.92
CA THR A 120 4.61 -3.81 8.17
C THR A 120 3.47 -4.39 7.33
N SER A 121 2.22 -4.11 7.70
CA SER A 121 1.06 -4.58 6.95
C SER A 121 -0.11 -3.62 7.05
N LEU A 122 -0.71 -3.28 5.92
CA LEU A 122 -2.01 -2.63 5.83
C LEU A 122 -2.98 -3.57 5.10
N LEU A 123 -4.08 -3.93 5.77
CA LEU A 123 -5.11 -4.81 5.22
C LEU A 123 -6.48 -4.15 5.31
N GLN A 124 -7.13 -3.93 4.16
CA GLN A 124 -8.50 -3.45 4.10
C GLN A 124 -9.49 -4.61 3.95
N LYS A 125 -10.50 -4.66 4.82
CA LYS A 125 -11.65 -5.57 4.70
C LYS A 125 -12.94 -4.75 4.83
N GLY A 126 -13.59 -4.49 3.69
CA GLY A 126 -14.74 -3.61 3.62
C GLY A 126 -14.38 -2.20 4.11
N ASN A 127 -15.00 -1.78 5.22
CA ASN A 127 -14.76 -0.46 5.82
C ASN A 127 -13.77 -0.51 7.01
N GLU A 128 -13.19 -1.66 7.34
CA GLU A 128 -12.15 -1.76 8.38
C GLU A 128 -10.77 -1.88 7.71
N VAL A 129 -9.80 -1.11 8.21
CA VAL A 129 -8.40 -1.19 7.83
C VAL A 129 -7.59 -1.59 9.06
N THR A 130 -6.78 -2.64 8.93
CA THR A 130 -5.86 -3.09 9.97
C THR A 130 -4.44 -2.68 9.60
N LEU A 131 -3.79 -1.90 10.46
CA LEU A 131 -2.39 -1.47 10.29
C LEU A 131 -1.54 -2.17 11.34
N THR A 132 -0.70 -3.11 10.94
CA THR A 132 0.21 -3.84 11.82
C THR A 132 1.54 -3.13 11.92
N MET A 133 1.99 -2.89 13.14
CA MET A 133 3.24 -2.18 13.41
C MET A 133 4.41 -3.15 13.49
N PHE A 134 5.59 -2.65 13.12
CA PHE A 134 6.84 -3.29 13.41
C PHE A 134 7.07 -3.32 14.94
N PRO A 135 7.35 -4.48 15.56
CA PRO A 135 7.45 -4.57 17.03
C PRO A 135 8.53 -3.69 17.66
N LYS A 136 9.55 -3.31 16.89
CA LYS A 136 10.67 -2.45 17.33
C LYS A 136 10.56 -1.02 16.80
N ALA A 137 9.36 -0.59 16.40
CA ALA A 137 9.09 0.77 15.95
C ALA A 137 9.48 1.81 17.01
N LYS A 138 10.28 2.81 16.60
CA LYS A 138 10.67 3.94 17.45
C LYS A 138 9.62 5.05 17.39
N LEU A 139 8.56 4.93 18.20
CA LEU A 139 7.44 5.87 18.22
C LEU A 139 7.27 6.56 19.58
N ALA A 140 6.86 7.83 19.55
CA ALA A 140 6.49 8.63 20.70
C ALA A 140 5.15 8.14 21.25
N VAL A 141 5.18 7.10 22.09
CA VAL A 141 3.99 6.46 22.67
C VAL A 141 3.14 7.46 23.47
N GLU A 142 3.76 8.49 24.03
CA GLU A 142 3.11 9.60 24.72
C GLU A 142 2.13 10.40 23.86
N MET A 143 2.29 10.38 22.53
CA MET A 143 1.42 11.08 21.58
C MET A 143 0.23 10.22 21.11
N PHE A 144 0.19 8.94 21.48
CA PHE A 144 -0.89 8.03 21.07
C PHE A 144 -2.27 8.47 21.58
N PRO A 145 -2.44 8.96 22.82
CA PRO A 145 -3.74 9.45 23.29
C PRO A 145 -4.28 10.60 22.43
N GLU A 146 -3.42 11.50 21.96
CA GLU A 146 -3.80 12.61 21.08
C GLU A 146 -4.28 12.10 19.71
N LEU A 147 -3.52 11.17 19.11
CA LEU A 147 -3.91 10.50 17.87
C LEU A 147 -5.26 9.79 18.01
N LEU A 148 -5.41 8.95 19.05
CA LEU A 148 -6.65 8.22 19.31
C LEU A 148 -7.82 9.16 19.59
N SER A 149 -7.59 10.30 20.26
CA SER A 149 -8.63 11.31 20.48
C SER A 149 -9.06 11.99 19.18
N LYS A 150 -8.12 12.27 18.24
CA LYS A 150 -8.43 12.87 16.94
C LYS A 150 -9.37 12.01 16.10
N TYR A 151 -9.15 10.70 16.09
CA TYR A 151 -9.96 9.74 15.33
C TYR A 151 -11.11 9.12 16.14
N GLY A 152 -11.15 9.36 17.45
CA GLY A 152 -12.20 8.91 18.37
C GLY A 152 -12.47 7.40 18.29
N LYS A 153 -13.72 7.02 18.03
CA LYS A 153 -14.13 5.60 17.94
C LYS A 153 -13.65 4.91 16.67
N SER A 154 -13.19 5.66 15.69
CA SER A 154 -12.77 5.14 14.39
C SER A 154 -11.38 4.54 14.42
N LEU A 155 -10.51 4.90 15.38
CA LEU A 155 -9.18 4.33 15.50
C LEU A 155 -9.02 3.62 16.85
N LYS A 156 -8.60 2.37 16.84
CA LYS A 156 -8.37 1.57 18.06
C LYS A 156 -7.03 0.88 18.01
N LEU A 157 -6.24 1.04 19.06
CA LEU A 157 -5.00 0.30 19.26
C LEU A 157 -5.27 -1.04 19.95
N MET A 158 -4.77 -2.13 19.38
CA MET A 158 -4.80 -3.46 19.96
C MET A 158 -3.38 -3.84 20.44
N PRO A 159 -3.12 -3.84 21.76
CA PRO A 159 -1.81 -4.18 22.30
C PRO A 159 -1.64 -5.71 22.34
N GLN A 160 -0.97 -6.24 21.32
CA GLN A 160 -0.59 -7.66 21.23
C GLN A 160 0.91 -7.77 20.93
N ALA A 161 1.45 -8.99 20.83
CA ALA A 161 2.87 -9.23 20.53
C ALA A 161 3.34 -8.52 19.24
N SER A 162 2.44 -8.37 18.26
CA SER A 162 2.56 -7.44 17.15
C SER A 162 1.43 -6.40 17.28
N PRO A 163 1.71 -5.19 17.78
CA PRO A 163 0.67 -4.19 17.97
C PRO A 163 0.08 -3.78 16.63
N TYR A 164 -1.24 -3.60 16.59
CA TYR A 164 -1.91 -3.16 15.38
C TYR A 164 -3.03 -2.16 15.70
N PHE A 165 -3.32 -1.31 14.73
CA PHE A 165 -4.40 -0.36 14.77
C PHE A 165 -5.54 -0.84 13.88
N LYS A 166 -6.77 -0.74 14.38
CA LYS A 166 -7.98 -0.89 13.58
C LYS A 166 -8.53 0.49 13.30
N TYR A 167 -8.59 0.84 12.02
CA TYR A 167 -9.17 2.06 11.52
C TYR A 167 -10.48 1.77 10.78
N GLN A 168 -11.57 2.34 11.28
CA GLN A 168 -12.88 2.28 10.67
C GLN A 168 -13.01 3.44 9.68
N LEU A 169 -12.99 3.12 8.38
CA LEU A 169 -13.27 4.06 7.31
C LEU A 169 -14.68 4.66 7.49
N PRO A 170 -14.90 5.91 7.05
CA PRO A 170 -16.22 6.53 7.06
C PRO A 170 -17.26 5.62 6.43
N ASN A 171 -18.31 5.29 7.18
CA ASN A 171 -19.36 4.42 6.69
C ASN A 171 -20.46 5.25 6.01
N ASN A 172 -20.75 4.94 4.75
CA ASN A 172 -21.95 5.43 4.07
C ASN A 172 -22.92 4.26 3.86
N PRO A 173 -24.04 4.17 4.62
CA PRO A 173 -24.97 3.05 4.53
C PRO A 173 -25.68 2.94 3.17
N LYS A 174 -25.58 3.96 2.31
CA LYS A 174 -26.22 3.99 0.98
C LYS A 174 -25.26 3.70 -0.18
N LYS A 175 -23.93 3.69 0.03
CA LYS A 175 -22.96 3.55 -1.07
C LYS A 175 -21.60 3.06 -0.57
N LYS A 176 -20.95 2.14 -1.30
CA LYS A 176 -19.52 1.84 -1.09
C LYS A 176 -18.72 3.13 -1.21
N LEU A 177 -17.81 3.37 -0.27
CA LEU A 177 -16.93 4.53 -0.29
C LEU A 177 -16.08 4.48 -1.56
N ASP A 178 -15.84 5.62 -2.21
CA ASP A 178 -14.98 5.64 -3.39
C ASP A 178 -13.50 5.55 -3.00
N ASN A 179 -12.69 5.03 -3.93
CA ASN A 179 -11.27 4.78 -3.68
C ASN A 179 -10.50 6.06 -3.38
N ILE A 180 -10.94 7.20 -3.92
CA ILE A 180 -10.34 8.51 -3.69
C ILE A 180 -10.50 8.91 -2.22
N THR A 181 -11.72 8.78 -1.66
CA THR A 181 -11.97 9.08 -0.25
C THR A 181 -11.21 8.12 0.67
N ILE A 182 -11.16 6.83 0.31
CA ILE A 182 -10.39 5.83 1.08
C ILE A 182 -8.91 6.23 1.12
N PHE A 183 -8.34 6.55 -0.03
CA PHE A 183 -6.95 6.98 -0.15
C PHE A 183 -6.67 8.23 0.69
N GLN A 184 -7.52 9.27 0.60
CA GLN A 184 -7.34 10.48 1.41
C GLN A 184 -7.38 10.19 2.91
N CYS A 185 -8.34 9.36 3.36
CA CYS A 185 -8.44 8.97 4.76
C CYS A 185 -7.17 8.26 5.28
N LEU A 186 -6.59 7.38 4.44
CA LEU A 186 -5.36 6.67 4.79
C LEU A 186 -4.15 7.58 4.75
N LYS A 187 -4.06 8.48 3.77
CA LYS A 187 -3.01 9.48 3.66
C LYS A 187 -2.98 10.37 4.91
N ASP A 188 -4.13 10.94 5.29
CA ASP A 188 -4.26 11.79 6.48
C ASP A 188 -3.84 11.05 7.76
N LEU A 189 -4.27 9.78 7.89
CA LEU A 189 -3.89 8.93 9.01
C LEU A 189 -2.38 8.69 9.06
N LEU A 190 -1.77 8.32 7.93
CA LEU A 190 -0.34 8.03 7.84
C LEU A 190 0.52 9.28 8.06
N GLU A 191 0.05 10.46 7.63
CA GLU A 191 0.68 11.74 7.95
C GLU A 191 0.67 12.05 9.46
N ASP A 192 -0.39 11.70 10.17
CA ASP A 192 -0.41 11.80 11.62
C ASP A 192 0.49 10.76 12.30
N PHE A 193 0.55 9.53 11.78
CA PHE A 193 1.53 8.54 12.23
C PHE A 193 2.97 9.04 12.07
N ARG A 194 3.26 9.76 10.97
CA ARG A 194 4.58 10.35 10.74
C ARG A 194 4.99 11.34 11.83
N LYS A 195 4.02 12.05 12.44
CA LYS A 195 4.27 12.95 13.58
C LYS A 195 4.66 12.22 14.86
N LEU A 196 4.35 10.92 14.95
CA LEU A 196 4.72 10.07 16.08
C LEU A 196 6.17 9.55 16.01
N LEU A 197 6.85 9.73 14.88
CA LEU A 197 8.25 9.30 14.74
C LEU A 197 9.13 10.11 15.71
N ILE A 198 9.85 9.39 16.58
CA ILE A 198 10.84 10.02 17.45
C ILE A 198 11.95 10.53 16.53
N LYS A 199 12.10 11.86 16.42
CA LYS A 199 13.28 12.44 15.79
C LYS A 199 14.47 12.09 16.67
N GLU A 200 15.41 11.31 16.17
CA GLU A 200 16.68 11.12 16.85
C GLU A 200 17.30 12.51 17.08
N ARG A 201 17.51 12.87 18.35
CA ARG A 201 18.33 14.03 18.69
C ARG A 201 19.71 13.75 18.11
N SER A 202 20.17 14.67 17.27
CA SER A 202 21.49 14.73 16.65
C SER A 202 22.63 14.47 17.63
#